data_AF-A0A955DVC6-F1
#
_entry.id   AF-A0A955DVC6-F1
#
_cell.length_a   1.000
_cell.length_b   1.000
_cell.length_c   1.000
_cell.angle_alpha   90.00
_cell.angle_beta   90.00
_cell.angle_gamma   90.00
#
_symmetry.space_group_name_H-M   'P 1'
#
loop_
_entity.id
_entity.type
_entity.pdbx_description
1 polymer ?
#
loop_
_entity_poly.entity_id
_entity_poly.type
_entity_poly.pdbx_seq_one_letter_code
_entity_poly.pdbx_strand_id
1 'polypeptide(L)'
;MASFEVDALLAEISPEHPCGEASLEYDPEYTELMMLSEGREEVSVGDTVAEAQEPDWRDVRGRAIKLFERTHDLRVGMVLTVAALATEGFDGLVRGLGVLSGLIDRYWEPMFPRLDPDDGNDPTERVMILDALAKAPGTLGDSYRIQARLRDVPLTNSRQIGRFGFRDILLSRGDLEPRSGESVADPAAINAAFEDTSIEELQAAHESLMAATDLAQTLERSLTAKVGSASATDLSSFAKLLKGITDSVGEQLERRGYGEGAEDSDSGDGG
;
A
#
# COMPACT_ATOMS: atom_id res chain seq x y z
N MET A 1 -15.30 -5.97 9.68
CA MET A 1 -15.63 -4.66 9.10
C MET A 1 -15.74 -4.85 7.60
N ALA A 2 -16.69 -4.19 6.95
CA ALA A 2 -16.79 -4.25 5.51
C ALA A 2 -15.60 -3.50 4.87
N SER A 3 -15.11 -4.08 3.78
CA SER A 3 -14.23 -3.45 2.80
C SER A 3 -14.87 -2.17 2.23
N PHE A 4 -14.09 -1.18 1.82
CA PHE A 4 -14.61 -0.01 1.08
C PHE A 4 -14.59 -0.25 -0.44
N GLU A 5 -15.54 0.37 -1.14
CA GLU A 5 -15.65 0.31 -2.60
C GLU A 5 -15.01 1.54 -3.23
N VAL A 6 -14.04 1.33 -4.12
CA VAL A 6 -13.24 2.41 -4.73
C VAL A 6 -14.12 3.41 -5.47
N ASP A 7 -15.06 2.94 -6.31
CA ASP A 7 -15.94 3.83 -7.07
C ASP A 7 -16.91 4.62 -6.19
N ALA A 8 -17.30 4.08 -5.03
CA ALA A 8 -18.16 4.80 -4.09
C ALA A 8 -17.41 5.99 -3.46
N LEU A 9 -16.13 5.83 -3.13
CA LEU A 9 -15.31 6.93 -2.61
C LEU A 9 -14.99 7.99 -3.67
N LEU A 10 -14.97 7.60 -4.94
CA LEU A 10 -14.69 8.48 -6.08
C LEU A 10 -15.96 9.06 -6.73
N ALA A 11 -17.14 8.81 -6.18
CA ALA A 11 -18.36 9.45 -6.63
C ALA A 11 -18.27 10.97 -6.40
N GLU A 12 -18.80 11.77 -7.33
CA GLU A 12 -18.84 13.23 -7.18
C GLU A 12 -19.59 13.61 -5.89
N ILE A 13 -18.99 14.50 -5.09
CA ILE A 13 -19.60 15.00 -3.86
C ILE A 13 -20.81 15.89 -4.16
N SER A 14 -20.71 16.71 -5.21
CA SER A 14 -21.82 17.49 -5.75
C SER A 14 -21.55 17.87 -7.22
N PRO A 15 -22.59 18.16 -8.03
CA PRO A 15 -22.40 18.57 -9.42
C PRO A 15 -21.54 19.84 -9.59
N GLU A 16 -21.66 20.79 -8.66
CA GLU A 16 -20.93 22.06 -8.70
C GLU A 16 -19.52 21.94 -8.12
N HIS A 17 -19.34 21.03 -7.16
CA HIS A 17 -18.09 20.80 -6.45
C HIS A 17 -17.81 19.29 -6.35
N PRO A 18 -17.36 18.64 -7.43
CA PRO A 18 -17.20 17.18 -7.47
C PRO A 18 -16.22 16.65 -6.41
N CYS A 19 -15.23 17.47 -6.03
CA CYS A 19 -14.22 17.16 -5.02
C CYS A 19 -14.46 17.79 -3.64
N GLY A 20 -15.59 18.46 -3.45
CA GLY A 20 -15.88 19.25 -2.26
C GLY A 20 -15.64 20.76 -2.47
N GLU A 21 -16.37 21.56 -1.70
CA GLU A 21 -16.45 23.03 -1.86
C GLU A 21 -15.12 23.73 -1.52
N ALA A 22 -14.47 23.31 -0.43
CA ALA A 22 -13.26 23.93 0.10
C ALA A 22 -12.29 22.90 0.70
N SER A 23 -11.02 23.29 0.83
CA SER A 23 -10.01 22.48 1.51
C SER A 23 -10.39 22.26 2.96
N LEU A 24 -10.22 21.03 3.44
CA LEU A 24 -10.51 20.65 4.83
C LEU A 24 -9.28 20.75 5.75
N GLU A 25 -8.17 21.37 5.33
CA GLU A 25 -6.93 21.44 6.12
C GLU A 25 -7.09 21.96 7.55
N TYR A 26 -8.05 22.87 7.78
CA TYR A 26 -8.38 23.42 9.09
C TYR A 26 -9.62 22.78 9.75
N ASP A 27 -10.23 21.79 9.12
CA ASP A 27 -11.35 21.03 9.67
C ASP A 27 -10.84 20.11 10.80
N PRO A 28 -11.49 20.09 11.98
CA PRO A 28 -11.05 19.26 13.09
C PRO A 28 -10.96 17.77 12.77
N GLU A 29 -11.87 17.21 11.95
CA GLU A 29 -11.85 15.79 11.59
C GLU A 29 -10.66 15.47 10.68
N TYR A 30 -10.30 16.41 9.78
CA TYR A 30 -9.11 16.30 8.94
C TYR A 30 -7.83 16.38 9.77
N THR A 31 -7.69 17.41 10.61
CA THR A 31 -6.50 17.57 11.45
C THR A 31 -6.30 16.37 12.38
N GLU A 32 -7.39 15.85 12.96
CA GLU A 32 -7.36 14.64 13.78
C GLU A 32 -6.92 13.41 12.98
N LEU A 33 -7.42 13.21 11.76
CA LEU A 33 -6.98 12.11 10.89
C LEU A 33 -5.48 12.18 10.63
N MET A 34 -4.98 13.34 10.20
CA MET A 34 -3.55 13.51 9.87
C MET A 34 -2.68 13.23 11.08
N MET A 35 -3.03 13.78 12.25
CA MET A 35 -2.33 13.53 13.51
C MET A 35 -2.35 12.04 13.91
N LEU A 36 -3.50 11.37 13.82
CA LEU A 36 -3.60 9.95 14.15
C LEU A 36 -2.75 9.09 13.20
N SER A 37 -2.64 9.48 11.93
CA SER A 37 -1.89 8.72 10.91
C SER A 37 -0.37 8.77 11.11
N GLU A 38 0.15 9.79 11.79
CA GLU A 38 1.58 9.89 12.12
C GLU A 38 1.97 8.93 13.26
N GLY A 39 1.02 8.58 14.13
CA GLY A 39 1.28 7.77 15.31
C GLY A 39 2.01 8.57 16.40
N ARG A 40 2.74 7.87 17.27
CA ARG A 40 3.60 8.52 18.27
C ARG A 40 5.01 8.01 18.10
N GLU A 41 5.95 8.92 17.91
CA GLU A 41 7.37 8.59 17.94
C GLU A 41 7.83 8.23 19.36
N GLU A 42 8.97 7.55 19.45
CA GLU A 42 9.63 7.34 20.74
C GLU A 42 10.07 8.70 21.29
N VAL A 43 9.69 8.99 22.53
CA VAL A 43 10.10 10.23 23.21
C VAL A 43 10.88 9.88 24.46
N SER A 44 12.14 10.31 24.50
CA SER A 44 12.98 10.21 25.70
C SER A 44 13.02 11.56 26.44
N VAL A 45 12.51 11.58 27.67
CA VAL A 45 12.59 12.72 28.60
C VAL A 45 13.32 12.30 29.87
N GLY A 46 14.58 12.71 30.00
CA GLY A 46 15.44 12.27 31.10
C GLY A 46 15.69 10.77 31.03
N ASP A 47 15.34 10.05 32.09
CA ASP A 47 15.45 8.57 32.15
C ASP A 47 14.16 7.86 31.70
N THR A 48 13.13 8.60 31.27
CA THR A 48 11.86 8.02 30.83
C THR A 48 11.81 7.93 29.31
N VAL A 49 11.72 6.71 28.79
CA VAL A 49 11.48 6.44 27.37
C VAL A 49 10.01 6.06 27.18
N ALA A 50 9.28 6.87 26.44
CA ALA A 50 7.95 6.52 25.95
C ALA A 50 8.12 5.84 24.58
N GLU A 51 7.78 4.55 24.50
CA GLU A 51 7.90 3.76 23.26
C GLU A 51 7.03 4.32 22.14
N ALA A 52 7.53 4.17 20.90
CA ALA A 52 6.76 4.50 19.71
C ALA A 52 5.46 3.68 19.65
N GLN A 53 4.36 4.34 19.29
CA GLN A 53 3.06 3.68 19.11
C GLN A 53 2.61 3.82 17.66
N GLU A 54 2.36 2.68 17.05
CA GLU A 54 1.72 2.60 15.74
C GLU A 54 0.30 3.19 15.79
N PRO A 55 -0.16 3.86 14.72
CA PRO A 55 -1.54 4.30 14.60
C PRO A 55 -2.54 3.16 14.76
N ASP A 56 -3.72 3.48 15.30
CA ASP A 56 -4.89 2.60 15.13
C ASP A 56 -5.36 2.70 13.69
N TRP A 57 -4.76 1.87 12.82
CA TRP A 57 -5.05 1.87 11.40
C TRP A 57 -6.51 1.54 11.08
N ARG A 58 -7.25 0.90 11.99
CA ARG A 58 -8.69 0.66 11.78
C ARG A 58 -9.49 1.93 11.98
N ASP A 59 -9.18 2.71 13.03
CA ASP A 59 -9.79 4.02 13.26
C ASP A 59 -9.41 5.01 12.15
N VAL A 60 -8.13 5.10 11.81
CA VAL A 60 -7.61 5.94 10.71
C VAL A 60 -8.34 5.64 9.40
N ARG A 61 -8.50 4.36 9.04
CA ARG A 61 -9.23 3.95 7.83
C ARG A 61 -10.69 4.42 7.86
N GLY A 62 -11.39 4.20 8.98
CA GLY A 62 -12.79 4.61 9.13
C GLY A 62 -12.99 6.12 9.00
N ARG A 63 -12.08 6.90 9.59
CA ARG A 63 -12.08 8.37 9.50
C ARG A 63 -11.76 8.88 8.11
N ALA A 64 -10.77 8.28 7.44
CA ALA A 64 -10.45 8.62 6.06
C ALA A 64 -11.64 8.36 5.11
N ILE A 65 -12.29 7.20 5.23
CA ILE A 65 -13.51 6.87 4.46
C ILE A 65 -14.60 7.93 4.69
N LYS A 66 -14.82 8.35 5.94
CA LYS A 66 -15.82 9.38 6.27
C LYS A 66 -15.47 10.74 5.65
N LEU A 67 -14.20 11.13 5.62
CA LEU A 67 -13.79 12.38 4.97
C LEU A 67 -14.01 12.37 3.45
N PHE A 68 -13.93 11.20 2.80
CA PHE A 68 -14.24 11.06 1.38
C PHE A 68 -15.70 11.39 1.02
N GLU A 69 -16.62 11.46 1.98
CA GLU A 69 -17.98 11.98 1.77
C GLU A 69 -18.01 13.52 1.56
N ARG A 70 -16.92 14.21 1.90
CA ARG A 70 -16.83 15.69 1.94
C ARG A 70 -15.68 16.23 1.10
N THR A 71 -14.64 15.44 0.84
CA THR A 71 -13.47 15.87 0.08
C THR A 71 -12.84 14.75 -0.76
N HIS A 72 -12.43 15.08 -1.98
CA HIS A 72 -11.44 14.30 -2.73
C HIS A 72 -10.07 14.94 -2.53
N ASP A 73 -9.39 14.52 -1.47
CA ASP A 73 -8.06 15.01 -1.08
C ASP A 73 -7.02 13.89 -1.20
N LEU A 74 -5.94 14.14 -1.93
CA LEU A 74 -4.87 13.19 -2.19
C LEU A 74 -4.13 12.77 -0.90
N ARG A 75 -4.04 13.66 0.09
CA ARG A 75 -3.43 13.36 1.40
C ARG A 75 -4.29 12.36 2.17
N VAL A 76 -5.61 12.57 2.17
CA VAL A 76 -6.57 11.62 2.75
C VAL A 76 -6.52 10.28 2.00
N GLY A 77 -6.41 10.30 0.67
CA GLY A 77 -6.22 9.11 -0.15
C GLY A 77 -4.94 8.33 0.18
N MET A 78 -3.83 9.03 0.45
CA MET A 78 -2.57 8.39 0.85
C MET A 78 -2.70 7.74 2.24
N VAL A 79 -3.27 8.46 3.22
CA VAL A 79 -3.54 7.92 4.56
C VAL A 79 -4.45 6.69 4.48
N LEU A 80 -5.52 6.75 3.68
CA LEU A 80 -6.43 5.63 3.46
C LEU A 80 -5.69 4.42 2.87
N THR A 81 -4.79 4.64 1.90
CA THR A 81 -4.01 3.58 1.26
C THR A 81 -3.13 2.84 2.27
N VAL A 82 -2.45 3.59 3.15
CA VAL A 82 -1.58 3.04 4.19
C VAL A 82 -2.41 2.29 5.23
N ALA A 83 -3.54 2.86 5.65
CA ALA A 83 -4.45 2.23 6.61
C ALA A 83 -5.07 0.94 6.05
N ALA A 84 -5.45 0.94 4.77
CA ALA A 84 -5.97 -0.24 4.08
C ALA A 84 -4.90 -1.35 3.99
N LEU A 85 -3.67 -1.02 3.57
CA LEU A 85 -2.55 -1.98 3.58
C LEU A 85 -2.34 -2.58 4.98
N ALA A 86 -2.29 -1.73 6.01
CA ALA A 86 -2.02 -2.17 7.38
C ALA A 86 -3.11 -3.06 7.98
N THR A 87 -4.35 -2.93 7.49
CA THR A 87 -5.51 -3.64 8.06
C THR A 87 -6.00 -4.81 7.21
N GLU A 88 -5.73 -4.78 5.90
CA GLU A 88 -6.31 -5.67 4.90
C GLU A 88 -5.25 -6.23 3.93
N GLY A 89 -3.96 -5.94 4.13
CA GLY A 89 -2.87 -6.52 3.33
C GLY A 89 -2.90 -6.08 1.87
N PHE A 90 -2.61 -7.02 0.96
CA PHE A 90 -2.53 -6.73 -0.47
C PHE A 90 -3.85 -6.24 -1.06
N ASP A 91 -4.99 -6.82 -0.67
CA ASP A 91 -6.32 -6.37 -1.10
C ASP A 91 -6.59 -4.92 -0.68
N GLY A 92 -6.12 -4.54 0.51
CA GLY A 92 -6.18 -3.16 1.00
C GLY A 92 -5.32 -2.22 0.16
N LEU A 93 -4.10 -2.65 -0.20
CA LEU A 93 -3.22 -1.89 -1.08
C LEU A 93 -3.83 -1.69 -2.46
N VAL A 94 -4.40 -2.73 -3.07
CA VAL A 94 -5.07 -2.66 -4.37
C VAL A 94 -6.15 -1.58 -4.36
N ARG A 95 -7.04 -1.60 -3.36
CA ARG A 95 -8.11 -0.59 -3.24
C ARG A 95 -7.57 0.82 -2.98
N GLY A 96 -6.55 0.96 -2.12
CA GLY A 96 -5.90 2.24 -1.88
C GLY A 96 -5.27 2.84 -3.13
N LEU A 97 -4.47 2.05 -3.86
CA LEU A 97 -3.90 2.46 -5.15
C LEU A 97 -4.98 2.78 -6.18
N GLY A 98 -6.11 2.05 -6.17
CA GLY A 98 -7.27 2.36 -6.99
C GLY A 98 -7.86 3.75 -6.70
N VAL A 99 -7.96 4.13 -5.43
CA VAL A 99 -8.39 5.48 -5.03
C VAL A 99 -7.39 6.54 -5.50
N LEU A 100 -6.09 6.34 -5.26
CA LEU A 100 -5.05 7.28 -5.71
C LEU A 100 -5.05 7.49 -7.23
N SER A 101 -5.10 6.40 -8.00
CA SER A 101 -5.18 6.46 -9.46
C SER A 101 -6.46 7.16 -9.91
N GLY A 102 -7.60 6.83 -9.32
CA GLY A 102 -8.88 7.45 -9.65
C GLY A 102 -8.93 8.95 -9.35
N LEU A 103 -8.31 9.41 -8.26
CA LEU A 103 -8.16 10.84 -7.96
C LEU A 103 -7.38 11.57 -9.05
N ILE A 104 -6.24 11.00 -9.48
CA ILE A 104 -5.40 11.60 -10.51
C ILE A 104 -6.08 11.59 -11.88
N ASP A 105 -6.73 10.49 -12.24
CA ASP A 105 -7.33 10.34 -13.57
C ASP A 105 -8.62 11.13 -13.73
N ARG A 106 -9.49 11.13 -12.71
CA ARG A 106 -10.83 11.73 -12.77
C ARG A 106 -10.84 13.18 -12.30
N TYR A 107 -9.98 13.53 -11.34
CA TYR A 107 -10.11 14.75 -10.55
C TYR A 107 -8.83 15.56 -10.43
N TRP A 108 -7.86 15.39 -11.33
CA TRP A 108 -6.59 16.13 -11.29
C TRP A 108 -6.80 17.63 -11.04
N GLU A 109 -7.61 18.32 -11.84
CA GLU A 109 -7.80 19.76 -11.68
C GLU A 109 -8.56 20.11 -10.37
N PRO A 110 -9.73 19.51 -10.05
CA PRO A 110 -10.53 19.90 -8.89
C PRO A 110 -10.11 19.32 -7.53
N MET A 111 -9.28 18.26 -7.47
CA MET A 111 -8.93 17.60 -6.21
C MET A 111 -8.05 18.46 -5.29
N PHE A 112 -8.05 18.13 -4.01
CA PHE A 112 -7.19 18.76 -3.01
C PHE A 112 -5.87 17.99 -2.80
N PRO A 113 -4.76 18.67 -2.49
CA PRO A 113 -4.57 20.12 -2.51
C PRO A 113 -4.76 20.68 -3.94
N ARG A 114 -5.36 21.88 -4.04
CA ARG A 114 -5.64 22.50 -5.34
C ARG A 114 -4.36 23.05 -5.95
N LEU A 115 -4.25 22.95 -7.27
CA LEU A 115 -3.22 23.69 -8.00
C LEU A 115 -3.59 25.18 -7.97
N ASP A 116 -2.60 26.03 -7.65
CA ASP A 116 -2.77 27.48 -7.59
C ASP A 116 -2.38 28.12 -8.93
N PRO A 117 -3.32 28.74 -9.67
CA PRO A 117 -3.00 29.45 -10.92
C PRO A 117 -2.01 30.60 -10.74
N ASP A 118 -1.97 31.23 -9.55
CA ASP A 118 -1.05 32.32 -9.25
C ASP A 118 0.40 31.82 -9.07
N ASP A 119 0.56 30.52 -8.73
CA ASP A 119 1.86 29.81 -8.67
C ASP A 119 2.08 28.92 -9.91
N GLY A 120 1.43 29.26 -11.03
CA GLY A 120 1.62 28.55 -12.30
C GLY A 120 1.11 27.11 -12.31
N ASN A 121 0.17 26.77 -11.41
CA ASN A 121 -0.33 25.41 -11.19
C ASN A 121 0.77 24.40 -10.83
N ASP A 122 1.73 24.78 -9.97
CA ASP A 122 2.81 23.90 -9.52
C ASP A 122 2.26 22.61 -8.87
N PRO A 123 2.55 21.41 -9.42
CA PRO A 123 2.07 20.14 -8.88
C PRO A 123 2.96 19.56 -7.76
N THR A 124 4.00 20.27 -7.31
CA THR A 124 5.02 19.76 -6.39
C THR A 124 4.45 19.13 -5.13
N GLU A 125 3.44 19.74 -4.47
CA GLU A 125 2.84 19.15 -3.27
C GLU A 125 2.22 17.77 -3.56
N ARG A 126 1.51 17.63 -4.69
CA ARG A 126 0.89 16.36 -5.09
C ARG A 126 1.91 15.28 -5.41
N VAL A 127 3.01 15.65 -6.08
CA VAL A 127 4.14 14.76 -6.33
C VAL A 127 4.77 14.32 -5.00
N MET A 128 5.01 15.24 -4.07
CA MET A 128 5.57 14.92 -2.76
C MET A 128 4.69 13.97 -1.94
N ILE A 129 3.36 14.08 -2.07
CA ILE A 129 2.43 13.14 -1.42
C ILE A 129 2.61 11.72 -2.00
N LEU A 130 2.74 11.59 -3.32
CA LEU A 130 2.89 10.30 -4.01
C LEU A 130 4.29 9.70 -3.84
N ASP A 131 5.32 10.54 -3.66
CA ASP A 131 6.68 10.12 -3.35
C ASP A 131 6.75 9.22 -2.11
N ALA A 132 5.78 9.32 -1.19
CA ALA A 132 5.65 8.42 -0.05
C ALA A 132 5.64 6.93 -0.43
N LEU A 133 5.10 6.58 -1.61
CA LEU A 133 5.10 5.20 -2.13
C LEU A 133 6.52 4.71 -2.45
N ALA A 134 7.40 5.63 -2.87
CA ALA A 134 8.75 5.34 -3.33
C ALA A 134 9.82 5.46 -2.24
N LYS A 135 9.52 6.08 -1.08
CA LYS A 135 10.50 6.29 -0.02
C LYS A 135 11.02 4.94 0.49
N ALA A 136 12.34 4.81 0.47
CA ALA A 136 12.98 3.61 0.99
C ALA A 136 12.81 3.56 2.52
N PRO A 137 12.60 2.37 3.10
CA PRO A 137 12.42 2.23 4.54
C PRO A 137 13.51 2.90 5.37
N GLY A 138 13.11 3.75 6.31
CA GLY A 138 14.03 4.43 7.24
C GLY A 138 14.78 5.64 6.67
N THR A 139 14.37 6.12 5.50
CA THR A 139 14.88 7.38 4.92
C THR A 139 14.04 8.59 5.32
N LEU A 140 14.60 9.79 5.17
CA LEU A 140 13.87 11.03 5.44
C LEU A 140 12.63 11.13 4.53
N GLY A 141 11.47 11.37 5.14
CA GLY A 141 10.18 11.44 4.44
C GLY A 141 9.44 10.10 4.34
N ASP A 142 9.97 9.00 4.88
CA ASP A 142 9.27 7.71 5.00
C ASP A 142 8.25 7.69 6.16
N SER A 143 7.43 8.74 6.30
CA SER A 143 6.49 8.87 7.42
C SER A 143 5.45 7.74 7.45
N TYR A 144 4.98 7.32 6.29
CA TYR A 144 3.98 6.26 6.15
C TYR A 144 4.55 4.83 6.26
N ARG A 145 5.88 4.68 6.05
CA ARG A 145 6.58 3.38 6.09
C ARG A 145 5.96 2.32 5.18
N ILE A 146 5.36 2.72 4.06
CA ILE A 146 4.49 1.84 3.27
C ILE A 146 5.25 0.65 2.69
N GLN A 147 6.50 0.83 2.23
CA GLN A 147 7.33 -0.27 1.74
C GLN A 147 7.75 -1.23 2.86
N ALA A 148 7.98 -0.73 4.07
CA ALA A 148 8.25 -1.60 5.22
C ALA A 148 7.02 -2.42 5.58
N ARG A 149 5.85 -1.77 5.67
CA ARG A 149 4.56 -2.45 5.91
C ARG A 149 4.27 -3.50 4.86
N LEU A 150 4.52 -3.19 3.59
CA LEU A 150 4.33 -4.13 2.48
C LEU A 150 5.22 -5.37 2.62
N ARG A 151 6.47 -5.21 3.07
CA ARG A 151 7.36 -6.36 3.36
C ARG A 151 6.87 -7.20 4.54
N ASP A 152 6.19 -6.57 5.49
CA ASP A 152 5.71 -7.20 6.72
C ASP A 152 4.32 -7.85 6.56
N VAL A 153 3.63 -7.67 5.41
CA VAL A 153 2.37 -8.37 5.11
C VAL A 153 2.63 -9.88 5.06
N PRO A 154 1.90 -10.70 5.84
CA PRO A 154 2.05 -12.15 5.81
C PRO A 154 1.77 -12.76 4.43
N LEU A 155 2.71 -13.56 3.95
CA LEU A 155 2.58 -14.41 2.76
C LEU A 155 2.15 -15.84 3.12
N THR A 156 2.32 -16.23 4.39
CA THR A 156 1.93 -17.55 4.90
C THR A 156 0.91 -17.44 6.02
N ASN A 157 0.10 -18.49 6.18
CA ASN A 157 -0.91 -18.60 7.23
C ASN A 157 -0.88 -19.99 7.90
N SER A 158 0.27 -20.39 8.43
CA SER A 158 0.38 -21.64 9.20
C SER A 158 -0.01 -21.43 10.67
N ARG A 159 -0.92 -22.28 11.17
CA ARG A 159 -1.27 -22.29 12.61
C ARG A 159 -0.17 -22.90 13.48
N GLN A 160 0.67 -23.76 12.92
CA GLN A 160 1.69 -24.51 13.66
C GLN A 160 3.04 -23.80 13.63
N ILE A 161 3.41 -23.24 12.49
CA ILE A 161 4.74 -22.67 12.27
C ILE A 161 4.73 -21.15 12.44
N GLY A 162 3.61 -20.51 12.06
CA GLY A 162 3.42 -19.07 12.13
C GLY A 162 3.25 -18.43 10.76
N ARG A 163 3.37 -17.10 10.76
CA ARG A 163 3.16 -16.24 9.60
C ARG A 163 4.47 -15.55 9.27
N PHE A 164 4.85 -15.60 8.00
CA PHE A 164 6.06 -14.97 7.48
C PHE A 164 5.70 -14.01 6.36
N GLY A 165 6.29 -12.82 6.38
CA GLY A 165 6.21 -11.84 5.30
C GLY A 165 7.42 -11.93 4.37
N PHE A 166 7.45 -11.03 3.39
CA PHE A 166 8.60 -10.91 2.49
C PHE A 166 9.87 -10.45 3.22
N ARG A 167 9.73 -9.68 4.32
CA ARG A 167 10.86 -9.33 5.20
C ARG A 167 11.58 -10.57 5.71
N ASP A 168 10.85 -11.59 6.16
CA ASP A 168 11.45 -12.81 6.70
C ASP A 168 12.22 -13.58 5.63
N ILE A 169 11.71 -13.60 4.39
CA ILE A 169 12.39 -14.18 3.24
C ILE A 169 13.71 -13.45 2.94
N LEU A 170 13.70 -12.12 2.95
CA LEU A 170 14.91 -11.32 2.73
C LEU A 170 15.94 -11.54 3.84
N LEU A 171 15.52 -11.58 5.10
CA LEU A 171 16.39 -11.89 6.23
C LEU A 171 16.99 -13.30 6.12
N SER A 172 16.18 -14.30 5.76
CA SER A 172 16.65 -15.70 5.65
C SER A 172 17.65 -15.90 4.50
N ARG A 173 17.57 -15.07 3.44
CA ARG A 173 18.49 -15.07 2.30
C ARG A 173 19.76 -14.25 2.55
N GLY A 174 19.79 -13.42 3.59
CA GLY A 174 20.87 -12.47 3.85
C GLY A 174 20.81 -11.21 2.97
N ASP A 175 19.66 -10.95 2.33
CA ASP A 175 19.43 -9.76 1.50
C ASP A 175 19.09 -8.52 2.35
N LEU A 176 18.88 -8.71 3.65
CA LEU A 176 18.55 -7.67 4.62
C LEU A 176 19.18 -7.96 5.97
N GLU A 177 19.59 -6.91 6.67
CA GLU A 177 20.12 -7.01 8.03
C GLU A 177 18.98 -7.04 9.06
N PRO A 178 19.06 -7.90 10.09
CA PRO A 178 18.10 -7.93 11.18
C PRO A 178 18.20 -6.65 12.02
N ARG A 179 17.06 -6.20 12.54
CA ARG A 179 17.01 -5.16 13.57
C ARG A 179 17.61 -5.71 14.87
N SER A 180 18.01 -4.81 15.77
CA SER A 180 18.50 -5.20 17.08
C SER A 180 17.48 -6.07 17.82
N GLY A 181 17.88 -7.31 18.16
CA GLY A 181 17.01 -8.28 18.83
C GLY A 181 16.02 -9.05 17.94
N GLU A 182 16.03 -8.82 16.62
CA GLU A 182 15.18 -9.55 15.66
C GLU A 182 15.80 -10.92 15.34
N SER A 183 15.01 -11.98 15.48
CA SER A 183 15.42 -13.33 15.08
C SER A 183 15.23 -13.56 13.59
N VAL A 184 16.21 -14.17 12.93
CA VAL A 184 16.09 -14.61 11.54
C VAL A 184 15.43 -15.98 11.49
N ALA A 185 14.33 -16.09 10.73
CA ALA A 185 13.63 -17.36 10.53
C ALA A 185 14.45 -18.34 9.68
N ASP A 186 14.37 -19.63 10.02
CA ASP A 186 14.99 -20.70 9.24
C ASP A 186 14.29 -20.83 7.86
N PRO A 187 15.02 -20.84 6.74
CA PRO A 187 14.44 -21.10 5.41
C PRO A 187 13.54 -22.34 5.35
N ALA A 188 13.87 -23.41 6.09
CA ALA A 188 13.06 -24.61 6.15
C ALA A 188 11.69 -24.37 6.82
N ALA A 189 11.65 -23.53 7.87
CA ALA A 189 10.41 -23.16 8.54
C ALA A 189 9.53 -22.29 7.64
N ILE A 190 10.11 -21.34 6.90
CA ILE A 190 9.37 -20.51 5.93
C ILE A 190 8.75 -21.41 4.84
N ASN A 191 9.52 -22.31 4.25
CA ASN A 191 9.00 -23.24 3.23
C ASN A 191 7.88 -24.13 3.77
N ALA A 192 8.05 -24.71 4.96
CA ALA A 192 7.00 -25.54 5.57
C ALA A 192 5.73 -24.71 5.88
N ALA A 193 5.84 -23.43 6.22
CA ALA A 193 4.68 -22.56 6.41
C ALA A 193 3.97 -22.26 5.08
N PHE A 194 4.69 -22.14 3.97
CA PHE A 194 4.08 -22.05 2.63
C PHE A 194 3.34 -23.34 2.24
N GLU A 195 3.89 -24.51 2.56
CA GLU A 195 3.25 -25.80 2.32
C GLU A 195 1.94 -25.97 3.12
N ASP A 196 1.90 -25.46 4.36
CA ASP A 196 0.71 -25.46 5.23
C ASP A 196 -0.31 -24.35 4.87
N THR A 197 0.08 -23.37 4.05
CA THR A 197 -0.83 -22.31 3.55
C THR A 197 -1.66 -22.85 2.39
N SER A 198 -2.95 -22.51 2.34
CA SER A 198 -3.84 -23.02 1.28
C SER A 198 -3.46 -22.46 -0.10
N ILE A 199 -3.75 -23.23 -1.17
CA ILE A 199 -3.51 -22.74 -2.54
C ILE A 199 -4.37 -21.53 -2.83
N GLU A 200 -5.61 -21.53 -2.34
CA GLU A 200 -6.57 -20.46 -2.52
C GLU A 200 -6.07 -19.14 -1.93
N GLU A 201 -5.46 -19.17 -0.73
CA GLU A 201 -4.83 -17.99 -0.12
C GLU A 201 -3.63 -17.49 -0.93
N LEU A 202 -2.79 -18.41 -1.44
CA LEU A 202 -1.62 -18.04 -2.25
C LEU A 202 -2.02 -17.46 -3.61
N GLN A 203 -3.04 -18.03 -4.27
CA GLN A 203 -3.58 -17.50 -5.52
C GLN A 203 -4.21 -16.11 -5.32
N ALA A 204 -5.03 -15.93 -4.27
CA ALA A 204 -5.61 -14.63 -3.95
C ALA A 204 -4.55 -13.56 -3.65
N ALA A 205 -3.49 -13.92 -2.91
CA ALA A 205 -2.36 -13.03 -2.67
C ALA A 205 -1.63 -12.68 -3.97
N HIS A 206 -1.38 -13.68 -4.83
CA HIS A 206 -0.72 -13.48 -6.13
C HIS A 206 -1.53 -12.57 -7.06
N GLU A 207 -2.84 -12.80 -7.19
CA GLU A 207 -3.75 -11.94 -7.96
C GLU A 207 -3.74 -10.49 -7.46
N SER A 208 -3.79 -10.29 -6.14
CA SER A 208 -3.76 -8.95 -5.55
C SER A 208 -2.42 -8.25 -5.74
N LEU A 209 -1.31 -8.99 -5.71
CA LEU A 209 0.02 -8.45 -6.00
C LEU A 209 0.19 -8.06 -7.47
N MET A 210 -0.36 -8.85 -8.41
CA MET A 210 -0.39 -8.48 -9.82
C MET A 210 -1.24 -7.22 -10.03
N ALA A 211 -2.45 -7.17 -9.46
CA ALA A 211 -3.33 -6.01 -9.55
C ALA A 211 -2.67 -4.74 -8.94
N ALA A 212 -2.00 -4.86 -7.80
CA ALA A 212 -1.26 -3.74 -7.20
C ALA A 212 -0.10 -3.27 -8.09
N THR A 213 0.58 -4.20 -8.77
CA THR A 213 1.64 -3.88 -9.75
C THR A 213 1.09 -3.09 -10.92
N ASP A 214 -0.02 -3.55 -11.51
CA ASP A 214 -0.66 -2.87 -12.64
C ASP A 214 -1.18 -1.47 -12.26
N LEU A 215 -1.75 -1.34 -11.06
CA LEU A 215 -2.20 -0.07 -10.52
C LEU A 215 -1.04 0.89 -10.26
N ALA A 216 0.07 0.43 -9.68
CA ALA A 216 1.26 1.25 -9.45
C ALA A 216 1.85 1.76 -10.77
N GLN A 217 1.92 0.91 -11.79
CA GLN A 217 2.36 1.34 -13.12
C GLN A 217 1.38 2.31 -13.79
N THR A 218 0.08 2.11 -13.59
CA THR A 218 -0.95 3.05 -14.08
C THR A 218 -0.81 4.40 -13.42
N LEU A 219 -0.66 4.42 -12.09
CA LEU A 219 -0.43 5.63 -11.30
C LEU A 219 0.80 6.41 -11.81
N GLU A 220 1.93 5.72 -12.01
CA GLU A 220 3.15 6.33 -12.54
C GLU A 220 2.95 6.94 -13.94
N ARG A 221 2.27 6.20 -14.83
CA ARG A 221 1.96 6.67 -16.18
C ARG A 221 1.04 7.89 -16.17
N SER A 222 -0.03 7.85 -15.37
CA SER A 222 -0.97 8.96 -15.24
C SER A 222 -0.29 10.20 -14.66
N LEU A 223 0.51 10.05 -13.61
CA LEU A 223 1.29 11.15 -13.04
C LEU A 223 2.27 11.72 -14.08
N THR A 224 3.01 10.86 -14.77
CA THR A 224 3.95 11.25 -15.83
C THR A 224 3.24 12.02 -16.95
N ALA A 225 2.03 11.62 -17.33
CA ALA A 225 1.24 12.33 -18.34
C ALA A 225 0.81 13.73 -17.87
N LYS A 226 0.59 13.93 -16.55
CA LYS A 226 0.19 15.21 -15.97
C LYS A 226 1.35 16.17 -15.73
N VAL A 227 2.50 15.68 -15.25
CA VAL A 227 3.61 16.53 -14.78
C VAL A 227 4.91 16.39 -15.59
N GLY A 228 4.97 15.44 -16.52
CA GLY A 228 6.17 15.11 -17.28
C GLY A 228 7.14 14.21 -16.50
N SER A 229 7.96 13.43 -17.23
CA SER A 229 8.83 12.41 -16.65
C SER A 229 9.94 12.95 -15.74
N ALA A 230 10.32 14.22 -15.89
CA ALA A 230 11.34 14.85 -15.04
C ALA A 230 10.83 15.21 -13.64
N SER A 231 9.51 15.36 -13.49
CA SER A 231 8.86 15.80 -12.25
C SER A 231 7.98 14.73 -11.62
N ALA A 232 7.73 13.61 -12.31
CA ALA A 232 6.94 12.51 -11.78
C ALA A 232 7.73 11.71 -10.73
N THR A 233 6.99 11.17 -9.75
CA THR A 233 7.53 10.23 -8.78
C THR A 233 8.09 8.99 -9.48
N ASP A 234 9.35 8.65 -9.19
CA ASP A 234 9.97 7.38 -9.60
C ASP A 234 9.45 6.25 -8.70
N LEU A 235 8.52 5.44 -9.21
CA LEU A 235 7.96 4.30 -8.49
C LEU A 235 8.76 3.00 -8.70
N SER A 236 9.95 3.05 -9.28
CA SER A 236 10.72 1.84 -9.59
C SER A 236 11.11 1.02 -8.36
N SER A 237 11.35 1.66 -7.21
CA SER A 237 11.63 0.96 -5.95
C SER A 237 10.41 0.19 -5.46
N PHE A 238 9.23 0.81 -5.54
CA PHE A 238 7.95 0.22 -5.16
C PHE A 238 7.57 -0.92 -6.10
N ALA A 239 7.72 -0.73 -7.41
CA ALA A 239 7.46 -1.75 -8.42
C ALA A 239 8.40 -2.98 -8.27
N LYS A 240 9.69 -2.76 -7.99
CA LYS A 240 10.63 -3.85 -7.71
C LYS A 240 10.25 -4.63 -6.46
N LEU A 241 9.79 -3.94 -5.41
CA LEU A 241 9.31 -4.58 -4.20
C LEU A 241 8.08 -5.45 -4.47
N LEU A 242 7.05 -4.91 -5.12
CA LEU A 242 5.87 -5.67 -5.51
C LEU A 242 6.26 -6.91 -6.32
N LYS A 243 7.09 -6.73 -7.36
CA LYS A 243 7.57 -7.84 -8.18
C LYS A 243 8.28 -8.93 -7.35
N GLY A 244 9.18 -8.55 -6.45
CA GLY A 244 9.90 -9.54 -5.62
C GLY A 244 8.97 -10.36 -4.73
N ILE A 245 7.89 -9.73 -4.23
CA ILE A 245 6.85 -10.42 -3.46
C ILE A 245 6.03 -11.34 -4.39
N THR A 246 5.58 -10.84 -5.54
CA THR A 246 4.84 -11.61 -6.55
C THR A 246 5.63 -12.85 -6.97
N ASP A 247 6.90 -12.70 -7.35
CA ASP A 247 7.78 -13.78 -7.76
C ASP A 247 7.90 -14.85 -6.63
N SER A 248 8.01 -14.42 -5.37
CA SER A 248 8.13 -15.34 -4.23
C SER A 248 6.87 -16.17 -4.01
N VAL A 249 5.67 -15.60 -4.23
CA VAL A 249 4.40 -16.35 -4.16
C VAL A 249 4.22 -17.22 -5.40
N GLY A 250 4.55 -16.71 -6.59
CA GLY A 250 4.48 -17.43 -7.86
C GLY A 250 5.35 -18.68 -7.86
N GLU A 251 6.59 -18.60 -7.38
CA GLU A 251 7.48 -19.77 -7.22
C GLU A 251 6.84 -20.87 -6.34
N GLN A 252 6.08 -20.51 -5.30
CA GLN A 252 5.42 -21.48 -4.42
C GLN A 252 4.20 -22.11 -5.09
N LEU A 253 3.44 -21.34 -5.88
CA LEU A 253 2.35 -21.85 -6.70
C LEU A 253 2.86 -22.80 -7.79
N GLU A 254 3.92 -22.42 -8.51
CA GLU A 254 4.57 -23.25 -9.54
C GLU A 254 5.05 -24.59 -8.99
N ARG A 255 5.75 -24.59 -7.85
CA ARG A 255 6.20 -25.82 -7.17
C ARG A 255 5.06 -26.77 -6.82
N ARG A 256 3.87 -26.24 -6.62
CA ARG A 256 2.65 -26.98 -6.27
C ARG A 256 1.77 -27.30 -7.48
N GLY A 257 2.18 -26.93 -8.70
CA GLY A 257 1.47 -27.23 -9.95
C GLY A 257 0.40 -26.20 -10.34
N TYR A 258 0.45 -24.99 -9.78
CA TYR A 258 -0.53 -23.91 -10.01
C TYR A 258 0.07 -22.67 -10.69
N GLY A 259 1.20 -22.82 -11.39
CA GLY A 259 1.82 -21.73 -12.16
C GLY A 259 1.17 -21.48 -13.52
N GLU A 260 1.44 -20.32 -14.12
CA GLU A 260 1.01 -20.00 -15.50
C GLU A 260 1.64 -21.00 -16.48
N GLY A 261 0.86 -21.99 -16.90
CA GLY A 261 1.31 -23.12 -17.73
C GLY A 261 0.79 -24.50 -17.31
N ALA A 262 -0.01 -24.59 -16.24
CA ALA A 262 -0.62 -25.86 -15.79
C ALA A 262 -1.91 -26.27 -16.54
N GLU A 263 -2.30 -25.55 -17.59
CA GLU A 263 -3.34 -25.96 -18.55
C GLU A 263 -2.69 -26.63 -19.78
N ASP A 264 -2.37 -27.92 -19.67
CA ASP A 264 -2.40 -28.93 -20.78
C ASP A 264 -1.66 -30.23 -20.37
N SER A 265 -2.13 -30.89 -19.30
CA SER A 265 -1.73 -32.30 -19.07
C SER A 265 -2.83 -33.16 -18.46
N ASP A 266 -4.09 -32.89 -18.81
CA ASP A 266 -5.16 -33.87 -18.58
C ASP A 266 -6.16 -33.90 -19.74
N SER A 267 -5.68 -34.34 -20.90
CA SER A 267 -6.55 -34.94 -21.91
C SER A 267 -5.74 -35.87 -22.82
N GLY A 268 -5.72 -37.16 -22.49
CA GLY A 268 -5.39 -38.18 -23.46
C GLY A 268 -4.78 -39.47 -22.93
N ASP A 269 -5.47 -40.21 -22.06
CA ASP A 269 -5.43 -41.66 -22.17
C ASP A 269 -6.73 -42.31 -21.67
N GLY A 270 -7.31 -43.18 -22.50
CA GLY A 270 -8.40 -44.08 -22.07
C GLY A 270 -9.55 -44.27 -23.05
N GLY A 271 -9.34 -45.14 -24.06
CA GLY A 271 -10.40 -46.01 -24.61
C GLY A 271 -10.71 -45.90 -26.09
#